data_AF-A0A921MY18-F1
#
_entry.id   AF-A0A921MY18-F1
#
_cell.length_a   1.000
_cell.length_b   1.000
_cell.length_c   1.000
_cell.angle_alpha   90.00
_cell.angle_beta   90.00
_cell.angle_gamma   90.00
#
_symmetry.space_group_name_H-M   'P 1'
#
loop_
_entity.id
_entity.type
_entity.pdbx_description
1 polymer ?
#
loop_
_entity_poly.entity_id
_entity_poly.type
_entity_poly.pdbx_seq_one_letter_code
_entity_poly.pdbx_strand_id
1 'polypeptide(L)'
;MSTEPTASAATTASPSGEAVVGVPGQEPERARRRGPGRNLPAAIAVGVGLGALLMVAVFVLPQAFPVVAAIAMVLAVLELTRALAHGGLELPAVPLLVGVIGMVVTTEVFGAEGLLVSTAAAVCVL
;
A
#
# COMPACT_ATOMS: atom_id res chain seq x y z
N MET A 1 78.52 8.56 -7.63
CA MET A 1 78.65 9.51 -8.76
C MET A 1 78.86 8.65 -10.00
N SER A 2 77.96 8.53 -10.98
CA SER A 2 76.76 9.29 -11.36
C SER A 2 75.94 8.35 -12.26
N THR A 3 74.69 8.03 -11.92
CA THR A 3 73.48 8.49 -12.63
C THR A 3 73.58 8.40 -14.17
N GLU A 4 72.90 7.43 -14.76
CA GLU A 4 72.30 7.61 -16.09
C GLU A 4 70.77 7.67 -15.98
N PRO A 5 70.10 8.47 -16.84
CA PRO A 5 68.73 8.91 -16.66
C PRO A 5 67.73 8.21 -17.59
N THR A 6 66.52 8.03 -17.05
CA THR A 6 65.17 8.21 -17.63
C THR A 6 64.94 8.09 -19.15
N ALA A 7 63.95 7.24 -19.51
CA ALA A 7 62.80 7.47 -20.43
C ALA A 7 62.48 6.15 -21.17
N SER A 8 61.38 5.44 -20.94
CA SER A 8 59.96 5.76 -21.10
C SER A 8 59.56 6.18 -22.54
N ALA A 9 58.65 5.38 -23.10
CA ALA A 9 57.83 5.59 -24.32
C ALA A 9 58.57 5.40 -25.66
N ALA A 10 58.07 4.69 -26.67
CA ALA A 10 56.78 4.08 -26.95
C ALA A 10 57.01 3.04 -28.06
N THR A 11 56.36 1.87 -28.06
CA THR A 11 55.19 1.59 -28.93
C THR A 11 55.38 0.15 -29.40
N THR A 12 54.43 -0.75 -29.07
CA THR A 12 53.62 -1.48 -30.06
C THR A 12 52.59 -2.32 -29.32
N ALA A 13 51.32 -1.92 -29.49
CA ALA A 13 50.09 -2.72 -29.50
C ALA A 13 49.78 -3.67 -28.32
N SER A 14 48.79 -3.27 -27.51
CA SER A 14 47.72 -4.18 -27.07
C SER A 14 46.88 -4.57 -28.29
N PRO A 15 46.38 -5.81 -28.40
CA PRO A 15 45.13 -6.11 -27.71
C PRO A 15 45.08 -7.56 -27.23
N SER A 16 44.84 -7.76 -25.95
CA SER A 16 44.16 -8.96 -25.48
C SER A 16 43.41 -8.54 -24.24
N GLY A 17 42.21 -8.03 -24.49
CA GLY A 17 41.18 -7.92 -23.46
C GLY A 17 41.05 -9.30 -22.84
N GLU A 18 41.61 -9.44 -21.65
CA GLU A 18 41.32 -10.51 -20.73
C GLU A 18 39.79 -10.50 -20.60
N ALA A 19 39.20 -11.52 -21.23
CA ALA A 19 37.79 -11.74 -21.22
C ALA A 19 37.39 -11.94 -19.76
N VAL A 20 36.90 -10.85 -19.14
CA VAL A 20 35.98 -10.94 -18.03
C VAL A 20 34.89 -11.86 -18.54
N VAL A 21 34.92 -13.10 -18.05
CA VAL A 21 33.88 -14.09 -18.25
C VAL A 21 32.58 -13.41 -17.83
N GLY A 22 31.86 -12.91 -18.82
CA GLY A 22 30.54 -12.36 -18.65
C GLY A 22 29.69 -13.48 -18.10
N VAL A 23 29.37 -13.38 -16.83
CA VAL A 23 28.34 -14.21 -16.19
C VAL A 23 27.12 -14.12 -17.12
N PRO A 24 26.62 -15.24 -17.67
CA PRO A 24 25.50 -15.20 -18.59
C PRO A 24 24.33 -14.51 -17.88
N GLY A 25 23.74 -13.57 -18.61
CA GLY A 25 22.87 -12.53 -18.10
C GLY A 25 21.87 -13.03 -17.07
N GLN A 26 21.87 -12.35 -15.92
CA GLN A 26 20.65 -12.21 -15.16
C GLN A 26 19.67 -11.44 -16.04
N GLU A 27 18.91 -12.18 -16.83
CA GLU A 27 17.73 -11.69 -17.51
C GLU A 27 16.89 -10.98 -16.44
N PRO A 28 16.54 -9.69 -16.61
CA PRO A 28 15.70 -9.02 -15.64
C PRO A 28 14.40 -9.82 -15.63
N GLU A 29 14.17 -10.54 -14.54
CA GLU A 29 12.99 -11.35 -14.29
C GLU A 29 11.80 -10.49 -14.68
N ARG A 30 11.24 -10.75 -15.86
CA ARG A 30 10.19 -9.93 -16.47
C ARG A 30 9.09 -9.88 -15.42
N ALA A 31 8.97 -8.75 -14.72
CA ALA A 31 8.02 -8.58 -13.63
C ALA A 31 6.68 -9.12 -14.13
N ARG A 32 6.31 -10.31 -13.65
CA ARG A 32 5.25 -11.12 -14.23
C ARG A 32 4.00 -10.25 -14.15
N ARG A 33 3.60 -9.64 -15.26
CA ARG A 33 2.48 -8.70 -15.30
C ARG A 33 1.30 -9.45 -14.71
N ARG A 34 0.95 -9.11 -13.47
CA ARG A 34 -0.20 -9.71 -12.79
C ARG A 34 -1.39 -9.32 -13.63
N GLY A 35 -1.95 -10.29 -14.36
CA GLY A 35 -3.14 -10.08 -15.17
C GLY A 35 -4.26 -9.51 -14.29
N PRO A 36 -5.23 -8.79 -14.89
CA PRO A 36 -6.34 -8.24 -14.15
C PRO A 36 -6.94 -9.31 -13.23
N GLY A 37 -7.07 -8.96 -11.95
CA GLY A 37 -7.47 -9.88 -10.89
C GLY A 37 -8.70 -10.66 -11.33
N ARG A 38 -8.60 -11.99 -11.28
CA ARG A 38 -9.58 -12.95 -11.81
C ARG A 38 -11.01 -12.80 -11.25
N ASN A 39 -11.21 -11.91 -10.29
CA ASN A 39 -12.46 -11.65 -9.58
C ASN A 39 -13.00 -10.20 -9.79
N LEU A 40 -12.60 -9.50 -10.87
CA LEU A 40 -13.08 -8.15 -11.18
C LEU A 40 -14.63 -7.99 -11.14
N PRO A 41 -15.44 -8.86 -11.78
CA PRO A 41 -16.90 -8.72 -11.72
C PRO A 41 -17.47 -8.97 -10.32
N ALA A 42 -16.87 -9.88 -9.55
CA ALA A 42 -17.27 -10.12 -8.16
C ALA A 42 -16.99 -8.90 -7.28
N ALA A 43 -15.84 -8.23 -7.48
CA ALA A 43 -15.52 -7.00 -6.75
C ALA A 43 -16.54 -5.89 -7.02
N ILE A 44 -16.95 -5.71 -8.28
CA ILE A 44 -18.00 -4.75 -8.66
C ILE A 44 -19.33 -5.12 -8.00
N ALA A 45 -19.73 -6.38 -8.05
CA ALA A 45 -20.97 -6.85 -7.44
C ALA A 45 -21.01 -6.60 -5.92
N VAL A 46 -19.92 -6.87 -5.21
CA VAL A 46 -19.82 -6.60 -3.77
C VAL A 46 -19.87 -5.10 -3.49
N GLY A 47 -19.10 -4.29 -4.22
CA GLY A 47 -19.11 -2.83 -4.05
C GLY A 47 -20.49 -2.22 -4.26
N VAL A 48 -21.18 -2.63 -5.34
CA VAL A 48 -22.56 -2.19 -5.63
C VAL A 48 -23.53 -2.71 -4.56
N GLY A 49 -23.41 -3.96 -4.13
CA GLY A 49 -24.24 -4.54 -3.08
C GLY A 49 -24.11 -3.80 -1.74
N LEU A 50 -22.89 -3.49 -1.32
CA LEU A 50 -22.64 -2.71 -0.11
C LEU A 50 -23.15 -1.26 -0.26
N GLY A 51 -22.96 -0.63 -1.42
CA GLY A 51 -23.49 0.71 -1.68
C GLY A 51 -25.02 0.76 -1.65
N ALA A 52 -25.68 -0.23 -2.25
CA ALA A 52 -27.13 -0.38 -2.22
C ALA A 52 -27.64 -0.63 -0.79
N LEU A 53 -26.94 -1.48 -0.02
CA LEU A 53 -27.26 -1.74 1.37
C LEU A 53 -27.22 -0.45 2.20
N LEU A 54 -26.18 0.38 2.02
CA LEU A 54 -26.07 1.66 2.72
C LEU A 54 -27.15 2.66 2.28
N MET A 55 -27.49 2.73 1.00
CA MET A 55 -28.60 3.56 0.52
C MET A 55 -29.93 3.12 1.14
N VAL A 56 -30.23 1.83 1.13
CA VAL A 56 -31.43 1.29 1.78
C VAL A 56 -31.42 1.59 3.28
N ALA A 57 -30.28 1.46 3.95
CA ALA A 57 -30.16 1.79 5.36
C ALA A 57 -30.49 3.27 5.62
N VAL A 58 -29.90 4.20 4.87
CA VAL A 58 -30.17 5.65 5.03
C VAL A 58 -31.64 6.00 4.80
N PHE A 59 -32.26 5.47 3.73
CA PHE A 59 -33.62 5.88 3.34
C PHE A 59 -34.73 5.17 4.11
N VAL A 60 -34.50 3.95 4.61
CA VAL A 60 -35.54 3.14 5.27
C VAL A 60 -35.37 3.17 6.80
N LEU A 61 -34.14 2.97 7.31
CA LEU A 61 -33.83 2.97 8.75
C LEU A 61 -32.62 3.89 9.02
N PRO A 62 -32.78 5.23 8.93
CA PRO A 62 -31.66 6.16 9.08
C PRO A 62 -30.92 6.00 10.41
N GLN A 63 -31.60 5.56 11.46
CA GLN A 63 -31.00 5.28 12.78
C GLN A 63 -30.05 4.07 12.76
N ALA A 64 -30.21 3.12 11.84
CA ALA A 64 -29.37 1.93 11.72
C ALA A 64 -28.12 2.16 10.84
N PHE A 65 -28.16 3.16 9.96
CA PHE A 65 -27.08 3.48 9.04
C PHE A 65 -25.69 3.59 9.71
N PRO A 66 -25.53 4.32 10.83
CA PRO A 66 -24.19 4.53 11.41
C PRO A 66 -23.58 3.23 11.92
N VAL A 67 -24.42 2.36 12.51
CA VAL A 67 -24.00 1.05 13.00
C VAL A 67 -23.59 0.14 11.83
N VAL A 68 -24.39 0.10 10.77
CA VAL A 68 -24.08 -0.70 9.56
C VAL A 68 -22.80 -0.19 8.89
N ALA A 69 -22.64 1.14 8.77
CA ALA A 69 -21.46 1.76 8.20
C ALA A 69 -20.21 1.47 9.05
N ALA A 70 -20.29 1.56 10.37
CA ALA A 70 -19.18 1.23 11.27
C ALA A 70 -18.72 -0.22 11.09
N ILE A 71 -19.65 -1.18 11.04
CA ILE A 71 -19.34 -2.60 10.83
C ILE A 71 -18.68 -2.80 9.45
N ALA A 72 -19.23 -2.20 8.40
CA ALA A 72 -18.67 -2.29 7.05
C ALA A 72 -17.25 -1.73 6.99
N MET A 73 -17.00 -0.57 7.62
CA MET A 73 -15.68 0.05 7.70
C MET A 73 -14.68 -0.78 8.49
N VAL A 74 -15.08 -1.35 9.64
CA VAL A 74 -14.23 -2.24 10.44
C VAL A 74 -13.81 -3.46 9.64
N LEU A 75 -14.76 -4.13 8.96
CA LEU A 75 -14.45 -5.28 8.12
C LEU A 75 -13.53 -4.89 6.96
N ALA A 76 -13.79 -3.75 6.30
CA ALA A 76 -12.94 -3.25 5.23
C ALA A 76 -11.50 -2.99 5.70
N VAL A 77 -11.32 -2.39 6.88
CA VAL A 77 -10.00 -2.11 7.46
C VAL A 77 -9.28 -3.39 7.89
N LEU A 78 -10.00 -4.36 8.45
CA LEU A 78 -9.43 -5.66 8.80
C LEU A 78 -8.93 -6.41 7.56
N GLU A 79 -9.74 -6.46 6.50
CA GLU A 79 -9.35 -7.10 5.25
C GLU A 79 -8.22 -6.33 4.57
N LEU A 80 -8.23 -5.00 4.60
CA LEU A 80 -7.16 -4.18 4.06
C LEU A 80 -5.85 -4.40 4.80
N THR A 81 -5.87 -4.40 6.14
CA THR A 81 -4.69 -4.67 6.97
C THR A 81 -4.13 -6.05 6.70
N ARG A 82 -5.00 -7.07 6.59
CA ARG A 82 -4.58 -8.43 6.22
C ARG A 82 -3.98 -8.46 4.82
N ALA A 83 -4.61 -7.82 3.84
CA ALA A 83 -4.12 -7.77 2.47
C ALA A 83 -2.74 -7.09 2.39
N LEU A 84 -2.53 -6.01 3.15
CA LEU A 84 -1.25 -5.31 3.25
C LEU A 84 -0.18 -6.14 3.97
N ALA A 85 -0.56 -6.91 4.99
CA ALA A 85 0.36 -7.81 5.68
C ALA A 85 0.91 -8.91 4.75
N HIS A 86 0.12 -9.39 3.78
CA HIS A 86 0.64 -10.30 2.74
C HIS A 86 1.70 -9.65 1.84
N GLY A 87 1.72 -8.31 1.77
CA GLY A 87 2.74 -7.52 1.10
C GLY A 87 3.93 -7.13 2.00
N GLY A 88 3.97 -7.61 3.25
CA GLY A 88 5.02 -7.28 4.23
C GLY A 88 4.82 -5.95 4.96
N LEU A 89 3.67 -5.30 4.80
CA LEU A 89 3.31 -4.07 5.52
C LEU A 89 2.40 -4.42 6.70
N GLU A 90 2.94 -4.43 7.91
CA GLU A 90 2.18 -4.62 9.15
C GLU A 90 1.67 -3.27 9.67
N LEU A 91 0.35 -3.06 9.61
CA LEU A 91 -0.28 -1.86 10.16
C LEU A 91 -0.75 -2.08 11.61
N PRO A 92 -0.71 -1.05 12.46
CA PRO A 92 -1.23 -1.13 13.81
C PRO A 92 -2.77 -1.16 13.76
N ALA A 93 -3.34 -2.37 13.67
CA ALA A 93 -4.78 -2.57 13.49
C ALA A 93 -5.62 -1.99 14.64
N VAL A 94 -5.14 -2.08 15.88
CA VAL A 94 -5.88 -1.62 17.07
C VAL A 94 -6.17 -0.12 17.01
N PRO A 95 -5.18 0.79 16.89
CA PRO A 95 -5.45 2.22 16.80
C PRO A 95 -6.24 2.60 15.55
N LEU A 96 -6.05 1.89 14.42
CA LEU A 96 -6.87 2.11 13.21
C LEU A 96 -8.35 1.83 13.47
N LEU A 97 -8.67 0.69 14.08
CA LEU A 97 -10.06 0.33 14.38
C LEU A 97 -10.69 1.26 15.41
N VAL A 98 -9.93 1.66 16.44
CA VAL A 98 -10.38 2.67 17.41
C VAL A 98 -10.66 4.00 16.72
N GLY A 99 -9.80 4.44 15.79
CA GLY A 99 -10.01 5.65 15.00
C GLY A 99 -11.28 5.57 14.16
N VAL A 100 -11.51 4.47 13.45
CA VAL A 100 -12.71 4.26 12.61
C VAL A 100 -13.99 4.30 13.43
N ILE A 101 -14.04 3.56 14.55
CA ILE A 101 -15.21 3.54 15.43
C ILE A 101 -15.40 4.92 16.07
N GLY A 102 -14.31 5.54 16.52
CA GLY A 102 -14.29 6.87 17.09
C GLY A 102 -14.89 7.91 16.14
N MET A 103 -14.47 7.92 14.88
CA MET A 103 -15.00 8.81 13.84
C MET A 103 -16.51 8.65 13.68
N VAL A 104 -17.03 7.41 13.60
CA VAL A 104 -18.48 7.21 13.43
C VAL A 104 -19.24 7.71 14.67
N VAL A 105 -18.81 7.31 15.86
CA VAL A 105 -19.49 7.67 17.11
C VAL A 105 -19.48 9.17 17.34
N THR A 106 -18.34 9.85 17.12
CA THR A 106 -18.26 11.30 17.33
C THR A 106 -19.01 12.07 16.24
N THR A 107 -19.11 11.55 15.02
CA THR A 107 -19.92 12.17 13.96
C THR A 107 -21.39 12.12 14.30
N GLU A 108 -21.88 11.02 14.87
CA GLU A 108 -23.29 10.91 15.28
C GLU A 108 -23.65 11.87 16.43
N VAL A 109 -22.74 12.06 17.39
CA VAL A 109 -23.02 12.88 18.59
C VAL A 109 -22.73 14.36 18.36
N PHE A 110 -21.63 14.69 17.67
CA PHE A 110 -21.12 16.05 17.54
C PHE A 110 -21.09 16.55 16.08
N GLY A 111 -21.58 15.76 15.12
CA GLY A 111 -21.57 16.13 13.71
C GLY A 111 -20.15 16.24 13.13
N ALA A 112 -19.98 17.17 12.19
CA ALA A 112 -18.72 17.36 11.46
C ALA A 112 -17.53 17.72 12.36
N GLU A 113 -17.76 18.46 13.46
CA GLU A 113 -16.70 18.80 14.41
C GLU A 113 -16.15 17.55 15.12
N GLY A 114 -17.03 16.62 15.51
CA GLY A 114 -16.65 15.34 16.09
C GLY A 114 -15.80 14.49 15.13
N LEU A 115 -16.15 14.49 13.85
CA LEU A 115 -15.37 13.81 12.82
C LEU A 115 -13.97 14.42 12.68
N LEU A 116 -13.86 15.75 12.64
CA LEU A 116 -12.59 16.46 12.54
C LEU A 116 -11.67 16.16 13.73
N VAL A 117 -12.19 16.26 14.95
CA VAL A 117 -11.43 16.00 16.18
C VAL A 117 -10.97 14.56 16.25
N SER A 118 -11.87 13.60 15.99
CA SER A 118 -11.51 12.17 16.01
C SER A 118 -10.52 11.80 14.90
N THR A 119 -10.62 12.43 13.73
CA THR A 119 -9.66 12.24 12.64
C THR A 119 -8.28 12.78 13.02
N ALA A 120 -8.21 13.99 13.57
CA ALA A 120 -6.96 14.56 14.06
C ALA A 120 -6.35 13.69 15.16
N ALA A 121 -7.16 13.22 16.11
CA ALA A 121 -6.72 12.33 17.17
C ALA A 121 -6.20 10.99 16.62
N ALA A 122 -6.92 10.38 15.68
CA ALA A 122 -6.50 9.13 15.04
C ALA A 122 -5.15 9.31 14.32
N VAL A 123 -4.96 10.40 13.58
CA VAL A 123 -3.70 10.72 12.90
C VAL A 123 -2.57 10.97 13.90
N CYS A 124 -2.83 11.63 15.03
CA CYS A 124 -1.80 11.84 16.06
C CYS A 124 -1.39 10.57 16.80
N VAL A 125 -2.28 9.57 16.88
CA VAL A 125 -2.03 8.31 17.57
C VAL A 125 -1.32 7.28 16.67
N LEU A 126 -1.53 7.38 15.35
CA LEU A 126 -0.92 6.51 14.34
C LEU A 126 0.50 6.97 13.98
#